data_AF-F4QH70-F1
#
_entry.id   AF-F4QH70-F1
#
_cell.length_a   1.000
_cell.length_b   1.000
_cell.length_c   1.000
_cell.angle_alpha   90.00
_cell.angle_beta   90.00
_cell.angle_gamma   90.00
#
_symmetry.space_group_name_H-M   'P 1'
#
loop_
_entity.id
_entity.type
_entity.pdbx_description
1 polymer ?
#
loop_
_entity_poly.entity_id
_entity_poly.type
_entity_poly.pdbx_seq_one_letter_code
_entity_poly.pdbx_strand_id
1 'polypeptide(L)'
;MDMRTYRPVWGMESFEAQNKGLDITYEDYEPGWDRAYGAARTSELMLWAVAATPERPRLAQMATATATPPRLTTTPARLHQAGVFGEWSLPDTSTPVRAAIENRFTYQLDYYLSQIEQHRWYGFWNYGDVMHTYDADRHAWRYDIGGFAWDNSELSTDMMLWYGYLRSGRADVFRMAEAMTRQTGEADVYHLGPWKGFGTRHGVQFFSDSSKQPRVSQAAYRRFYYYLTADERTGDLMRDLVNSEDSLQNVYIERKVNAGGTGQARERVPGTVDCSFGTSWGSFIAAWYTEWERTGDTRWRDRILNGMNSIAKLKYGWFAGGAPFDLKTGKFLGAGDKVSISHLNGVFGVYEMHMELLPLLDVPAYKKVWLDYCKYYNAPEAEIEAFLGSKPRGRNLREGHSRFTAYAARELKDEALAKRAAEEFLSGDNPRWRTNLKPHTTRIAGSDVLHPLDEDPAISTNGAAQWGLAATANLALIPQALDAEGAGYL
;
A
#
# COMPACT_ATOMS: atom_id res chain seq x y z
N MET A 1 2.14 28.34 -11.18
CA MET A 1 1.74 26.97 -10.80
C MET A 1 0.36 27.06 -10.20
N ASP A 2 -0.65 26.55 -10.89
CA ASP A 2 -2.04 26.60 -10.43
C ASP A 2 -2.35 25.35 -9.62
N MET A 3 -2.68 25.53 -8.34
CA MET A 3 -2.98 24.45 -7.38
C MET A 3 -4.43 24.52 -6.89
N ARG A 4 -5.29 25.25 -7.62
CA ARG A 4 -6.73 25.25 -7.36
C ARG A 4 -7.33 23.90 -7.72
N THR A 5 -8.50 23.62 -7.16
CA THR A 5 -9.30 22.46 -7.54
C THR A 5 -9.58 22.45 -9.04
N TYR A 6 -9.53 21.27 -9.66
CA TYR A 6 -9.76 21.11 -11.10
C TYR A 6 -11.25 21.19 -11.49
N ARG A 7 -12.16 21.19 -10.52
CA ARG A 7 -13.62 21.19 -10.75
C ARG A 7 -14.38 22.13 -9.81
N PRO A 8 -15.60 22.57 -10.17
CA PRO A 8 -16.55 23.12 -9.22
C PRO A 8 -17.22 22.01 -8.39
N VAL A 9 -18.14 22.38 -7.49
CA VAL A 9 -18.83 21.47 -6.57
C VAL A 9 -19.71 20.41 -7.27
N TRP A 10 -20.19 20.69 -8.50
CA TRP A 10 -21.07 19.80 -9.28
C TRP A 10 -22.30 19.27 -8.52
N GLY A 11 -22.90 20.07 -7.63
CA GLY A 11 -24.10 19.67 -6.89
C GLY A 11 -23.83 18.64 -5.77
N MET A 12 -22.57 18.49 -5.34
CA MET A 12 -22.15 17.59 -4.27
C MET A 12 -22.01 18.33 -2.92
N GLU A 13 -23.01 19.15 -2.54
CA GLU A 13 -23.01 19.88 -1.28
C GLU A 13 -23.34 19.00 -0.06
N SER A 14 -24.05 17.88 -0.25
CA SER A 14 -24.40 16.93 0.81
C SER A 14 -23.58 15.65 0.74
N PHE A 15 -23.42 14.94 1.86
CA PHE A 15 -22.72 13.67 1.89
C PHE A 15 -23.40 12.59 1.02
N GLU A 16 -24.73 12.60 0.91
CA GLU A 16 -25.46 11.69 0.00
C GLU A 16 -25.12 11.97 -1.46
N ALA A 17 -25.03 13.24 -1.86
CA ALA A 17 -24.67 13.62 -3.22
C ALA A 17 -23.20 13.28 -3.52
N GLN A 18 -22.31 13.48 -2.55
CA GLN A 18 -20.90 13.08 -2.65
C GLN A 18 -20.73 11.57 -2.82
N ASN A 19 -21.45 10.76 -2.03
CA ASN A 19 -21.45 9.30 -2.17
C ASN A 19 -21.98 8.84 -3.55
N LYS A 20 -23.01 9.50 -4.10
CA LYS A 20 -23.47 9.21 -5.46
C LYS A 20 -22.43 9.59 -6.53
N GLY A 21 -21.66 10.65 -6.31
CA GLY A 21 -20.52 11.00 -7.16
C GLY A 21 -19.45 9.90 -7.14
N LEU A 22 -19.09 9.44 -5.93
CA LEU A 22 -18.16 8.33 -5.71
C LEU A 22 -18.57 7.06 -6.47
N ASP A 23 -19.86 6.73 -6.52
CA ASP A 23 -20.35 5.54 -7.23
C ASP A 23 -20.07 5.56 -8.75
N ILE A 24 -19.86 6.74 -9.35
CA ILE A 24 -19.63 6.91 -10.79
C ILE A 24 -18.16 7.19 -11.11
N THR A 25 -17.54 8.13 -10.41
CA THR A 25 -16.17 8.60 -10.72
C THR A 25 -15.11 7.98 -9.83
N TYR A 26 -15.52 7.18 -8.84
CA TYR A 26 -14.66 6.62 -7.82
C TYR A 26 -13.92 7.68 -6.97
N GLU A 27 -14.43 8.92 -6.94
CA GLU A 27 -13.88 10.03 -6.15
C GLU A 27 -14.79 10.40 -4.98
N ASP A 28 -14.23 10.44 -3.78
CA ASP A 28 -14.94 10.91 -2.59
C ASP A 28 -14.71 12.42 -2.42
N TYR A 29 -15.60 13.25 -2.97
CA TYR A 29 -15.47 14.71 -2.92
C TYR A 29 -16.03 15.33 -1.64
N GLU A 30 -15.45 16.44 -1.18
CA GLU A 30 -16.08 17.34 -0.20
C GLU A 30 -15.58 18.78 -0.40
N PRO A 31 -16.47 19.80 -0.44
CA PRO A 31 -16.06 21.19 -0.62
C PRO A 31 -15.02 21.65 0.41
N GLY A 32 -13.88 22.15 -0.07
CA GLY A 32 -12.79 22.66 0.77
C GLY A 32 -11.80 21.59 1.25
N TRP A 33 -12.03 20.32 0.93
CA TRP A 33 -11.11 19.22 1.20
C TRP A 33 -10.06 19.01 0.09
N ASP A 34 -10.36 19.51 -1.10
CA ASP A 34 -9.61 19.46 -2.36
C ASP A 34 -8.54 20.57 -2.45
N ARG A 35 -7.66 20.65 -1.45
CA ARG A 35 -6.61 21.70 -1.35
C ARG A 35 -5.22 21.15 -1.11
N ALA A 36 -4.22 21.79 -1.72
CA ALA A 36 -2.81 21.41 -1.59
C ALA A 36 -2.09 21.97 -0.34
N TYR A 37 -2.78 22.73 0.53
CA TYR A 37 -2.15 23.37 1.69
C TYR A 37 -1.55 22.32 2.65
N GLY A 38 -0.22 22.29 2.74
CA GLY A 38 0.54 21.35 3.56
C GLY A 38 1.28 20.27 2.77
N ALA A 39 1.06 20.16 1.46
CA ALA A 39 1.86 19.30 0.58
C ALA A 39 3.32 19.79 0.51
N ALA A 40 4.25 18.85 0.31
CA ALA A 40 5.67 19.17 0.13
C ALA A 40 6.23 18.54 -1.15
N ARG A 41 7.43 18.98 -1.53
CA ARG A 41 8.22 18.39 -2.62
C ARG A 41 9.69 18.65 -2.35
N THR A 42 10.51 17.62 -2.52
CA THR A 42 11.97 17.73 -2.44
C THR A 42 12.58 17.69 -3.84
N SER A 43 13.57 18.55 -4.09
CA SER A 43 14.36 18.56 -5.33
C SER A 43 15.83 18.34 -4.99
N GLU A 44 16.47 17.37 -5.64
CA GLU A 44 17.88 17.08 -5.46
C GLU A 44 18.73 17.98 -6.37
N LEU A 45 19.65 18.74 -5.77
CA LEU A 45 20.54 19.67 -6.46
C LEU A 45 21.99 19.28 -6.19
N MET A 46 22.82 19.28 -7.23
CA MET A 46 24.26 19.03 -7.14
C MET A 46 25.06 20.26 -7.56
N LEU A 47 25.93 20.74 -6.67
CA LEU A 47 26.81 21.88 -6.93
C LEU A 47 28.24 21.38 -7.19
N TRP A 48 28.80 21.78 -8.34
CA TRP A 48 30.18 21.46 -8.71
C TRP A 48 31.05 22.71 -8.60
N ALA A 49 31.98 22.73 -7.65
CA ALA A 49 33.00 23.77 -7.56
C ALA A 49 34.20 23.39 -8.44
N VAL A 50 34.55 24.26 -9.38
CA VAL A 50 35.66 24.06 -10.34
C VAL A 50 36.59 25.26 -10.32
N ALA A 51 37.90 25.02 -10.39
CA ALA A 51 38.91 26.09 -10.36
C ALA A 51 38.94 26.93 -11.65
N ALA A 52 38.48 26.35 -12.76
CA ALA A 52 38.33 26.99 -14.06
C ALA A 52 37.22 26.28 -14.85
N THR A 53 36.79 26.85 -15.98
CA THR A 53 35.82 26.22 -16.88
C THR A 53 36.28 24.80 -17.25
N PRO A 54 35.49 23.76 -16.98
CA PRO A 54 35.89 22.39 -17.26
C PRO A 54 35.92 22.12 -18.76
N GLU A 55 36.73 21.14 -19.17
CA GLU A 55 36.67 20.62 -20.54
C GLU A 55 35.29 20.02 -20.84
N ARG A 56 34.86 20.08 -22.11
CA ARG A 56 33.54 19.61 -22.54
C ARG A 56 33.24 18.16 -22.12
N PRO A 57 34.16 17.18 -22.24
CA PRO A 57 33.89 15.82 -21.76
C PRO A 57 33.65 15.75 -20.25
N ARG A 58 34.38 16.55 -19.48
CA ARG A 58 34.21 16.61 -18.02
C ARG A 58 32.85 17.21 -17.64
N LEU A 59 32.41 18.26 -18.35
CA LEU A 59 31.08 18.84 -18.14
C LEU A 59 29.96 17.83 -18.44
N ALA A 60 30.10 17.03 -19.51
CA ALA A 60 29.14 15.97 -19.82
C ALA A 60 29.09 14.88 -18.72
N GLN A 61 30.25 14.46 -18.20
CA GLN A 61 30.31 13.52 -17.07
C GLN A 61 29.65 14.07 -15.81
N MET A 62 29.84 15.36 -15.49
CA MET A 62 29.17 16.02 -14.38
C MET A 62 27.65 15.99 -14.57
N ALA A 63 27.15 16.27 -15.78
CA ALA A 63 25.72 16.22 -16.08
C ALA A 63 25.14 14.80 -15.92
N THR A 64 25.83 13.77 -16.42
CA THR A 64 25.42 12.36 -16.22
C THR A 64 25.42 11.98 -14.75
N ALA A 65 26.43 12.38 -13.98
CA ALA A 65 26.51 12.09 -12.54
C ALA A 65 25.40 12.81 -11.75
N THR A 66 25.00 14.01 -12.14
CA THR A 66 23.86 14.71 -11.56
C THR A 66 22.52 14.03 -11.92
N ALA A 67 22.35 13.60 -13.17
CA ALA A 67 21.10 12.98 -13.63
C ALA A 67 20.89 11.57 -13.07
N THR A 68 21.98 10.81 -12.89
CA THR A 68 21.94 9.44 -12.36
C THR A 68 23.05 9.23 -11.33
N PRO A 69 22.88 9.72 -10.09
CA PRO A 69 23.90 9.59 -9.04
C PRO A 69 24.26 8.13 -8.75
N PRO A 70 25.54 7.71 -8.84
CA PRO A 70 25.94 6.35 -8.51
C PRO A 70 25.59 5.98 -7.06
N ARG A 71 25.13 4.75 -6.84
CA ARG A 71 24.79 4.23 -5.50
C ARG A 71 25.49 2.89 -5.29
N LEU A 72 26.12 2.73 -4.13
CA LEU A 72 26.58 1.42 -3.67
C LEU A 72 25.41 0.69 -3.01
N THR A 73 25.31 -0.61 -3.25
CA THR A 73 24.30 -1.48 -2.62
C THR A 73 24.87 -2.87 -2.40
N THR A 74 24.27 -3.62 -1.48
CA THR A 74 24.59 -5.04 -1.26
C THR A 74 23.79 -5.93 -2.21
N THR A 75 24.21 -7.19 -2.37
CA THR A 75 23.46 -8.15 -3.18
C THR A 75 22.10 -8.49 -2.55
N PRO A 76 21.08 -8.87 -3.35
CA PRO A 76 19.80 -9.38 -2.86
C PRO A 76 19.97 -10.49 -1.80
N ALA A 77 20.87 -11.44 -2.04
CA ALA A 77 21.14 -12.53 -1.10
C ALA A 77 21.62 -12.03 0.28
N ARG A 78 22.45 -10.97 0.30
CA ARG A 78 22.91 -10.37 1.55
C ARG A 78 21.79 -9.61 2.27
N LEU A 79 20.94 -8.90 1.53
CA LEU A 79 19.76 -8.22 2.08
C LEU A 79 18.79 -9.24 2.70
N HIS A 80 18.51 -10.34 2.00
CA HIS A 80 17.65 -11.42 2.50
C HIS A 80 18.21 -12.04 3.79
N GLN A 81 19.53 -12.30 3.83
CA GLN A 81 20.19 -12.83 5.02
C GLN A 81 20.09 -11.91 6.25
N ALA A 82 19.89 -10.60 6.05
CA ALA A 82 19.72 -9.67 7.17
C ALA A 82 18.39 -9.88 7.94
N GLY A 83 17.40 -10.57 7.34
CA GLY A 83 16.15 -10.89 8.01
C GLY A 83 15.26 -9.69 8.32
N VAL A 84 15.31 -8.66 7.47
CA VAL A 84 14.53 -7.41 7.59
C VAL A 84 13.45 -7.32 6.51
N PHE A 85 12.43 -6.50 6.73
CA PHE A 85 11.30 -6.27 5.82
C PHE A 85 10.34 -7.46 5.64
N GLY A 86 10.18 -8.29 6.66
CA GLY A 86 9.14 -9.33 6.70
C GLY A 86 9.43 -10.53 5.80
N GLU A 87 8.36 -11.13 5.25
CA GLU A 87 8.40 -12.41 4.53
C GLU A 87 8.62 -12.22 3.04
N TRP A 88 9.85 -12.44 2.57
CA TRP A 88 10.20 -12.44 1.15
C TRP A 88 11.34 -13.42 0.90
N SER A 89 11.44 -13.93 -0.33
CA SER A 89 12.51 -14.84 -0.77
C SER A 89 13.30 -14.27 -1.94
N LEU A 90 14.42 -14.89 -2.33
CA LEU A 90 15.05 -14.60 -3.62
C LEU A 90 14.21 -15.18 -4.76
N PRO A 91 14.30 -14.63 -5.99
CA PRO A 91 13.64 -15.20 -7.15
C PRO A 91 14.05 -16.66 -7.36
N ASP A 92 13.06 -17.52 -7.61
CA ASP A 92 13.28 -18.94 -7.84
C ASP A 92 12.50 -19.41 -9.08
N THR A 93 13.22 -19.88 -10.09
CA THR A 93 12.66 -20.40 -11.34
C THR A 93 12.88 -21.90 -11.50
N SER A 94 13.14 -22.62 -10.40
CA SER A 94 13.47 -24.06 -10.41
C SER A 94 12.31 -24.96 -10.83
N THR A 95 11.06 -24.50 -10.73
CA THR A 95 9.87 -25.22 -11.20
C THR A 95 9.09 -24.37 -12.21
N PRO A 96 8.31 -24.98 -13.12
CA PRO A 96 7.50 -24.24 -14.08
C PRO A 96 6.53 -23.25 -13.44
N VAL A 97 5.94 -23.60 -12.29
CA VAL A 97 5.00 -22.75 -11.56
C VAL A 97 5.71 -21.53 -11.01
N ARG A 98 6.82 -21.74 -10.27
CA ARG A 98 7.58 -20.62 -9.70
C ARG A 98 8.13 -19.71 -10.81
N ALA A 99 8.65 -20.28 -11.90
CA ALA A 99 9.10 -19.52 -13.06
C ALA A 99 7.98 -18.64 -13.67
N ALA A 100 6.75 -19.15 -13.79
CA ALA A 100 5.62 -18.37 -14.30
C ALA A 100 5.24 -17.21 -13.36
N ILE A 101 5.29 -17.43 -12.04
CA ILE A 101 5.07 -16.38 -11.03
C ILE A 101 6.17 -15.31 -11.14
N GLU A 102 7.45 -15.71 -11.17
CA GLU A 102 8.56 -14.75 -11.31
C GLU A 102 8.49 -13.96 -12.63
N ASN A 103 8.12 -14.62 -13.73
CA ASN A 103 7.94 -13.96 -15.03
C ASN A 103 6.77 -12.96 -15.00
N ARG A 104 5.65 -13.29 -14.37
CA ARG A 104 4.53 -12.35 -14.22
C ARG A 104 4.91 -11.16 -13.33
N PHE A 105 5.64 -11.37 -12.23
CA PHE A 105 6.11 -10.26 -11.40
C PHE A 105 7.12 -9.37 -12.17
N THR A 106 8.04 -9.98 -12.91
CA THR A 106 8.97 -9.22 -13.77
C THR A 106 8.21 -8.41 -14.83
N TYR A 107 7.22 -9.02 -15.49
CA TYR A 107 6.39 -8.36 -16.49
C TYR A 107 5.71 -7.09 -15.96
N GLN A 108 5.07 -7.15 -14.77
CA GLN A 108 4.39 -5.96 -14.25
C GLN A 108 5.38 -4.84 -13.91
N LEU A 109 6.56 -5.15 -13.37
CA LEU A 109 7.61 -4.14 -13.14
C LEU A 109 8.04 -3.48 -14.45
N ASP A 110 8.30 -4.28 -15.48
CA ASP A 110 8.69 -3.80 -16.81
C ASP A 110 7.57 -2.98 -17.47
N TYR A 111 6.32 -3.39 -17.28
CA TYR A 111 5.16 -2.67 -17.79
C TYR A 111 5.08 -1.27 -17.16
N TYR A 112 5.11 -1.14 -15.82
CA TYR A 112 5.07 0.19 -15.20
C TYR A 112 6.28 1.06 -15.56
N LEU A 113 7.47 0.48 -15.66
CA LEU A 113 8.67 1.20 -16.12
C LEU A 113 8.46 1.78 -17.53
N SER A 114 7.82 1.04 -18.44
CA SER A 114 7.51 1.52 -19.78
C SER A 114 6.40 2.58 -19.79
N GLN A 115 5.40 2.46 -18.91
CA GLN A 115 4.27 3.40 -18.83
C GLN A 115 4.70 4.83 -18.49
N ILE A 116 5.76 5.01 -17.69
CA ILE A 116 6.26 6.34 -17.30
C ILE A 116 6.58 7.18 -18.54
N GLU A 117 7.39 6.63 -19.44
CA GLU A 117 7.73 7.31 -20.69
C GLU A 117 6.49 7.38 -21.59
N GLN A 118 5.80 6.27 -21.85
CA GLN A 118 4.65 6.23 -22.78
C GLN A 118 3.56 7.25 -22.41
N HIS A 119 3.26 7.45 -21.14
CA HIS A 119 2.20 8.38 -20.70
C HIS A 119 2.74 9.69 -20.15
N ARG A 120 4.06 9.93 -20.27
CA ARG A 120 4.73 11.16 -19.84
C ARG A 120 4.38 11.50 -18.39
N TRP A 121 4.48 10.52 -17.50
CA TRP A 121 4.30 10.70 -16.04
C TRP A 121 5.48 11.45 -15.42
N TYR A 122 5.66 12.68 -15.92
CA TYR A 122 6.67 13.64 -15.53
C TYR A 122 5.98 14.90 -14.99
N GLY A 123 6.78 15.78 -14.41
CA GLY A 123 6.32 17.09 -13.96
C GLY A 123 6.72 17.37 -12.53
N PHE A 124 6.64 18.65 -12.16
CA PHE A 124 7.12 19.14 -10.88
C PHE A 124 6.45 18.45 -9.68
N TRP A 125 5.14 18.21 -9.76
CA TRP A 125 4.35 17.60 -8.68
C TRP A 125 4.00 16.14 -8.87
N ASN A 126 4.19 15.56 -10.06
CA ASN A 126 3.63 14.25 -10.39
C ASN A 126 4.73 13.20 -10.62
N TYR A 127 5.96 13.62 -10.95
CA TYR A 127 7.04 12.68 -11.24
C TYR A 127 7.37 11.82 -10.02
N GLY A 128 7.11 10.52 -10.18
CA GLY A 128 7.30 9.47 -9.20
C GLY A 128 6.06 8.60 -8.99
N ASP A 129 4.86 9.15 -9.20
CA ASP A 129 3.62 8.39 -9.06
C ASP A 129 3.24 7.68 -10.37
N VAL A 130 2.29 6.75 -10.27
CA VAL A 130 1.66 6.04 -11.39
C VAL A 130 0.16 6.30 -11.39
N MET A 131 -0.55 5.93 -12.46
CA MET A 131 -2.02 5.99 -12.46
C MET A 131 -2.64 4.69 -11.96
N HIS A 132 -3.92 4.73 -11.56
CA HIS A 132 -4.60 3.67 -10.81
C HIS A 132 -5.37 2.69 -11.72
N THR A 133 -6.08 3.15 -12.75
CA THR A 133 -6.87 2.26 -13.64
C THR A 133 -6.88 2.72 -15.10
N TYR A 134 -6.92 1.73 -16.00
CA TYR A 134 -6.90 1.92 -17.44
C TYR A 134 -8.29 2.09 -18.07
N ASP A 135 -8.35 2.83 -19.17
CA ASP A 135 -9.50 2.99 -20.07
C ASP A 135 -9.15 2.35 -21.42
N ALA A 136 -9.73 1.17 -21.67
CA ALA A 136 -9.45 0.40 -22.87
C ALA A 136 -10.10 0.97 -24.12
N ASP A 137 -11.14 1.81 -23.98
CA ASP A 137 -11.81 2.46 -25.11
C ASP A 137 -10.99 3.66 -25.61
N ARG A 138 -10.35 4.39 -24.68
CA ARG A 138 -9.50 5.55 -25.00
C ARG A 138 -8.01 5.22 -25.15
N HIS A 139 -7.61 3.99 -24.86
CA HIS A 139 -6.21 3.56 -24.83
C HIS A 139 -5.34 4.49 -23.96
N ALA A 140 -5.84 4.78 -22.77
CA ALA A 140 -5.19 5.67 -21.83
C ALA A 140 -5.51 5.28 -20.38
N TRP A 141 -4.61 5.62 -19.47
CA TRP A 141 -4.96 5.64 -18.06
C TRP A 141 -6.03 6.70 -17.80
N ARG A 142 -6.92 6.47 -16.82
CA ARG A 142 -8.08 7.32 -16.51
C ARG A 142 -7.69 8.61 -15.79
N TYR A 143 -6.81 9.40 -16.41
CA TYR A 143 -6.21 10.62 -15.85
C TYR A 143 -7.23 11.70 -15.48
N ASP A 144 -8.45 11.63 -16.01
CA ASP A 144 -9.52 12.62 -15.89
C ASP A 144 -10.77 12.10 -15.15
N ILE A 145 -10.77 10.85 -14.67
CA ILE A 145 -11.93 10.24 -14.00
C ILE A 145 -11.64 10.01 -12.52
N GLY A 146 -11.85 11.05 -11.72
CA GLY A 146 -11.92 10.96 -10.26
C GLY A 146 -10.82 10.11 -9.63
N GLY A 147 -11.21 9.08 -8.88
CA GLY A 147 -10.29 8.18 -8.20
C GLY A 147 -9.59 7.15 -9.10
N PHE A 148 -9.67 7.24 -10.42
CA PHE A 148 -8.94 6.33 -11.30
C PHE A 148 -7.64 6.91 -11.87
N ALA A 149 -7.33 8.17 -11.55
CA ALA A 149 -6.15 8.90 -12.02
C ALA A 149 -4.90 8.55 -11.20
N TRP A 150 -4.25 9.50 -10.50
CA TRP A 150 -3.03 9.22 -9.71
C TRP A 150 -3.28 8.25 -8.57
N ASP A 151 -2.37 7.28 -8.40
CA ASP A 151 -2.55 6.10 -7.54
C ASP A 151 -2.29 6.39 -6.06
N ASN A 152 -1.46 7.38 -5.73
CA ASN A 152 -1.21 7.82 -4.35
C ASN A 152 -1.03 6.66 -3.34
N SER A 153 -0.20 5.66 -3.69
CA SER A 153 0.08 4.49 -2.85
C SER A 153 -1.13 3.57 -2.53
N GLU A 154 -2.23 3.64 -3.27
CA GLU A 154 -3.40 2.80 -3.00
C GLU A 154 -3.03 1.31 -3.11
N LEU A 155 -3.44 0.53 -2.10
CA LEU A 155 -3.07 -0.89 -1.97
C LEU A 155 -1.56 -1.17 -2.03
N SER A 156 -0.72 -0.26 -1.52
CA SER A 156 0.71 -0.48 -1.28
C SER A 156 1.56 -0.72 -2.54
N THR A 157 1.30 0.01 -3.62
CA THR A 157 2.14 0.04 -4.83
C THR A 157 3.63 0.25 -4.51
N ASP A 158 3.94 1.10 -3.53
CA ASP A 158 5.31 1.34 -3.06
C ASP A 158 6.01 0.04 -2.63
N MET A 159 5.31 -0.81 -1.87
CA MET A 159 5.90 -2.05 -1.35
C MET A 159 6.12 -3.08 -2.45
N MET A 160 5.21 -3.16 -3.44
CA MET A 160 5.43 -4.02 -4.61
C MET A 160 6.74 -3.67 -5.32
N LEU A 161 7.00 -2.37 -5.55
CA LEU A 161 8.24 -1.92 -6.19
C LEU A 161 9.47 -2.18 -5.31
N TRP A 162 9.37 -1.91 -4.00
CA TRP A 162 10.47 -2.16 -3.07
C TRP A 162 10.80 -3.65 -2.93
N TYR A 163 9.82 -4.54 -2.83
CA TYR A 163 10.07 -5.98 -2.87
C TYR A 163 10.62 -6.42 -4.23
N GLY A 164 10.13 -5.85 -5.34
CA GLY A 164 10.72 -6.05 -6.66
C GLY A 164 12.22 -5.74 -6.68
N TYR A 165 12.64 -4.62 -6.06
CA TYR A 165 14.06 -4.28 -5.91
C TYR A 165 14.80 -5.24 -4.96
N LEU A 166 14.30 -5.49 -3.75
CA LEU A 166 14.98 -6.34 -2.77
C LEU A 166 15.29 -7.73 -3.33
N ARG A 167 14.33 -8.29 -4.09
CA ARG A 167 14.43 -9.61 -4.71
C ARG A 167 15.41 -9.65 -5.87
N SER A 168 15.38 -8.64 -6.75
CA SER A 168 16.10 -8.67 -8.02
C SER A 168 17.43 -7.91 -8.03
N GLY A 169 17.60 -6.92 -7.16
CA GLY A 169 18.73 -5.98 -7.18
C GLY A 169 18.75 -5.05 -8.39
N ARG A 170 17.67 -5.00 -9.18
CA ARG A 170 17.59 -4.24 -10.43
C ARG A 170 17.63 -2.73 -10.20
N ALA A 171 18.56 -2.05 -10.90
CA ALA A 171 18.79 -0.62 -10.73
C ALA A 171 17.63 0.26 -11.27
N ASP A 172 16.97 -0.14 -12.35
CA ASP A 172 15.81 0.55 -12.91
C ASP A 172 14.60 0.51 -11.95
N VAL A 173 14.33 -0.66 -11.36
CA VAL A 173 13.28 -0.83 -10.33
C VAL A 173 13.61 -0.01 -9.08
N PHE A 174 14.87 0.03 -8.65
CA PHE A 174 15.29 0.93 -7.56
C PHE A 174 14.95 2.39 -7.85
N ARG A 175 15.27 2.88 -9.06
CA ARG A 175 15.00 4.28 -9.43
C ARG A 175 13.52 4.59 -9.48
N MET A 176 12.70 3.64 -9.95
CA MET A 176 11.25 3.78 -9.92
C MET A 176 10.72 3.84 -8.47
N ALA A 177 11.16 2.92 -7.61
CA ALA A 177 10.75 2.89 -6.20
C ALA A 177 11.23 4.13 -5.42
N GLU A 178 12.43 4.63 -5.72
CA GLU A 178 12.98 5.89 -5.19
C GLU A 178 12.13 7.09 -5.63
N ALA A 179 11.79 7.19 -6.91
CA ALA A 179 10.94 8.27 -7.42
C ALA A 179 9.54 8.24 -6.79
N MET A 180 8.91 7.06 -6.69
CA MET A 180 7.63 6.89 -6.00
C MET A 180 7.73 7.32 -4.53
N THR A 181 8.74 6.85 -3.80
CA THR A 181 8.96 7.25 -2.40
C THR A 181 9.09 8.77 -2.23
N ARG A 182 9.81 9.44 -3.13
CA ARG A 182 9.97 10.90 -3.15
C ARG A 182 8.72 11.67 -3.54
N GLN A 183 7.79 11.03 -4.22
CA GLN A 183 6.52 11.61 -4.61
C GLN A 183 5.46 11.38 -3.53
N THR A 184 5.17 10.12 -3.24
CA THR A 184 4.07 9.70 -2.37
C THR A 184 4.31 10.04 -0.91
N GLY A 185 5.58 10.11 -0.46
CA GLY A 185 5.94 10.56 0.88
C GLY A 185 5.91 12.09 1.08
N GLU A 186 5.84 12.86 -0.02
CA GLU A 186 5.99 14.32 -0.01
C GLU A 186 4.71 15.02 -0.46
N ALA A 187 4.29 14.84 -1.73
CA ALA A 187 3.18 15.58 -2.31
C ALA A 187 1.83 15.04 -1.83
N ASP A 188 1.71 13.72 -1.75
CA ASP A 188 0.45 13.04 -1.44
C ASP A 188 0.13 13.06 0.06
N VAL A 189 1.02 13.62 0.88
CA VAL A 189 0.95 13.72 2.35
C VAL A 189 0.94 15.17 2.80
N TYR A 190 0.15 15.47 3.82
CA TYR A 190 0.15 16.77 4.48
C TYR A 190 1.17 16.82 5.61
N HIS A 191 2.09 17.78 5.55
CA HIS A 191 3.14 18.01 6.56
C HIS A 191 2.79 19.13 7.54
N LEU A 192 1.71 19.87 7.25
CA LEU A 192 1.21 21.01 8.03
C LEU A 192 -0.33 21.06 7.98
N GLY A 193 -0.91 21.93 8.81
CA GLY A 193 -2.34 22.19 8.81
C GLY A 193 -3.18 21.11 9.50
N PRO A 194 -4.51 21.14 9.31
CA PRO A 194 -5.45 20.31 10.08
C PRO A 194 -5.40 18.82 9.72
N TRP A 195 -4.72 18.46 8.63
CA TRP A 195 -4.58 17.08 8.17
C TRP A 195 -3.14 16.57 8.26
N LYS A 196 -2.27 17.27 9.02
CA LYS A 196 -0.87 16.88 9.18
C LYS A 196 -0.76 15.39 9.52
N GLY A 197 0.13 14.69 8.82
CA GLY A 197 0.41 13.27 9.00
C GLY A 197 -0.53 12.34 8.25
N PHE A 198 -1.55 12.86 7.55
CA PHE A 198 -2.43 12.07 6.68
C PHE A 198 -2.09 12.32 5.21
N GLY A 199 -2.33 11.33 4.36
CA GLY A 199 -2.26 11.48 2.92
C GLY A 199 -3.64 11.51 2.27
N THR A 200 -3.68 11.87 0.99
CA THR A 200 -4.91 11.93 0.20
C THR A 200 -5.06 10.66 -0.62
N ARG A 201 -6.24 10.03 -0.56
CA ARG A 201 -6.61 8.95 -1.46
C ARG A 201 -6.42 9.35 -2.94
N HIS A 202 -6.08 8.37 -3.77
CA HIS A 202 -5.93 8.44 -5.21
C HIS A 202 -7.00 9.32 -5.92
N GLY A 203 -6.58 10.11 -6.93
CA GLY A 203 -7.41 11.16 -7.51
C GLY A 203 -6.79 11.89 -8.72
N VAL A 204 -7.58 12.74 -9.40
CA VAL A 204 -7.12 13.53 -10.58
C VAL A 204 -6.00 14.50 -10.21
N GLN A 205 -6.10 15.12 -9.04
CA GLN A 205 -4.98 15.82 -8.42
C GLN A 205 -4.58 15.02 -7.20
N PHE A 206 -3.27 14.97 -6.89
CA PHE A 206 -2.74 14.24 -5.73
C PHE A 206 -3.33 14.67 -4.38
N PHE A 207 -4.13 15.75 -4.34
CA PHE A 207 -4.83 16.29 -3.18
C PHE A 207 -6.36 16.43 -3.34
N SER A 208 -6.97 15.99 -4.45
CA SER A 208 -8.39 16.30 -4.77
C SER A 208 -9.41 15.50 -3.97
N ASP A 209 -9.10 14.27 -3.59
CA ASP A 209 -10.04 13.40 -2.86
C ASP A 209 -10.16 13.84 -1.39
N SER A 210 -11.36 13.79 -0.82
CA SER A 210 -11.64 14.20 0.56
C SER A 210 -11.36 13.13 1.61
N SER A 211 -11.02 11.91 1.16
CA SER A 211 -10.56 10.83 2.02
C SER A 211 -9.10 11.05 2.40
N LYS A 212 -8.91 11.83 3.48
CA LYS A 212 -7.60 12.02 4.10
C LYS A 212 -7.39 10.89 5.10
N GLN A 213 -6.40 10.02 4.87
CA GLN A 213 -6.18 8.82 5.68
C GLN A 213 -4.69 8.53 5.90
N PRO A 214 -4.32 7.92 7.02
CA PRO A 214 -2.93 7.57 7.29
C PRO A 214 -2.43 6.38 6.46
N ARG A 215 -3.34 5.60 5.84
CA ARG A 215 -2.97 4.50 4.93
C ARG A 215 -2.12 4.91 3.73
N VAL A 216 -2.22 6.19 3.32
CA VAL A 216 -1.41 6.79 2.25
C VAL A 216 -0.06 7.28 2.79
N SER A 217 -0.07 7.94 3.95
CA SER A 217 1.13 8.56 4.52
C SER A 217 2.08 7.60 5.21
N GLN A 218 1.63 6.38 5.53
CA GLN A 218 2.31 5.49 6.46
C GLN A 218 3.82 5.29 6.23
N ALA A 219 4.54 5.07 7.33
CA ALA A 219 5.99 4.91 7.32
C ALA A 219 6.44 3.59 6.64
N ALA A 220 5.59 2.56 6.56
CA ALA A 220 5.97 1.26 5.99
C ALA A 220 6.55 1.39 4.57
N TYR A 221 5.98 2.29 3.77
CA TYR A 221 6.38 2.52 2.38
C TYR A 221 7.75 3.19 2.25
N ARG A 222 8.18 3.92 3.28
CA ARG A 222 9.42 4.73 3.28
C ARG A 222 10.58 4.04 3.98
N ARG A 223 10.31 3.04 4.82
CA ARG A 223 11.32 2.24 5.54
C ARG A 223 12.39 1.67 4.60
N PHE A 224 11.96 1.12 3.46
CA PHE A 224 12.87 0.52 2.47
C PHE A 224 13.91 1.53 1.99
N TYR A 225 13.47 2.68 1.46
CA TYR A 225 14.37 3.71 0.97
C TYR A 225 15.30 4.22 2.08
N TYR A 226 14.74 4.52 3.26
CA TYR A 226 15.52 5.03 4.39
C TYR A 226 16.63 4.08 4.80
N TYR A 227 16.34 2.80 5.06
CA TYR A 227 17.35 1.87 5.53
C TYR A 227 18.36 1.47 4.45
N LEU A 228 17.98 1.55 3.17
CA LEU A 228 18.90 1.29 2.05
C LEU A 228 19.82 2.47 1.74
N THR A 229 19.39 3.71 2.04
CA THR A 229 20.10 4.93 1.59
C THR A 229 20.55 5.87 2.70
N ALA A 230 20.05 5.68 3.91
CA ALA A 230 20.17 6.58 5.05
C ALA A 230 19.68 8.02 4.77
N ASP A 231 18.73 8.20 3.84
CA ASP A 231 18.22 9.53 3.48
C ASP A 231 17.56 10.27 4.66
N GLU A 232 18.17 11.37 5.09
CA GLU A 232 17.72 12.13 6.26
C GLU A 232 16.34 12.75 6.04
N ARG A 233 16.02 13.22 4.83
CA ARG A 233 14.71 13.79 4.53
C ARG A 233 13.60 12.76 4.70
N THR A 234 13.78 11.55 4.17
CA THR A 234 12.84 10.44 4.41
C THR A 234 12.78 10.07 5.89
N GLY A 235 13.91 10.17 6.61
CA GLY A 235 13.95 10.04 8.06
C GLY A 235 13.10 11.06 8.81
N ASP A 236 13.10 12.32 8.37
CA ASP A 236 12.26 13.40 8.91
C ASP A 236 10.78 13.15 8.61
N LEU A 237 10.46 12.77 7.37
CA LEU A 237 9.10 12.45 6.95
C LEU A 237 8.50 11.33 7.80
N MET A 238 9.24 10.24 8.05
CA MET A 238 8.76 9.15 8.90
C MET A 238 8.59 9.58 10.36
N ARG A 239 9.49 10.43 10.87
CA ARG A 239 9.38 10.99 12.23
C ARG A 239 8.17 11.91 12.37
N ASP A 240 7.81 12.67 11.34
CA ASP A 240 6.65 13.54 11.35
C ASP A 240 5.31 12.78 11.51
N LEU A 241 5.30 11.45 11.30
CA LEU A 241 4.13 10.59 11.40
C LEU A 241 3.88 9.99 12.79
N VAL A 242 4.82 10.09 13.73
CA VAL A 242 4.74 9.35 15.02
C VAL A 242 3.56 9.77 15.92
N ASN A 243 3.00 10.96 15.69
CA ASN A 243 1.80 11.47 16.37
C ASN A 243 0.63 11.68 15.40
N SER A 244 0.66 11.06 14.21
CA SER A 244 -0.37 11.25 13.18
C SER A 244 -1.77 10.80 13.64
N GLU A 245 -1.86 9.92 14.63
CA GLU A 245 -3.13 9.51 15.24
C GLU A 245 -3.94 10.69 15.82
N ASP A 246 -3.28 11.77 16.26
CA ASP A 246 -3.96 12.93 16.83
C ASP A 246 -4.85 13.63 15.80
N SER A 247 -4.54 13.49 14.51
CA SER A 247 -5.36 14.03 13.42
C SER A 247 -6.74 13.39 13.34
N LEU A 248 -6.96 12.20 13.94
CA LEU A 248 -8.30 11.60 14.06
C LEU A 248 -9.26 12.43 14.93
N GLN A 249 -8.76 13.37 15.75
CA GLN A 249 -9.61 14.33 16.47
C GLN A 249 -10.31 15.31 15.52
N ASN A 250 -9.64 15.65 14.41
CA ASN A 250 -10.08 16.64 13.43
C ASN A 250 -10.64 15.97 12.15
N VAL A 251 -10.18 14.75 11.85
CA VAL A 251 -10.58 13.98 10.66
C VAL A 251 -11.40 12.78 11.09
N TYR A 252 -12.71 12.88 10.88
CA TYR A 252 -13.59 11.72 10.99
C TYR A 252 -13.69 11.02 9.64
N ILE A 253 -12.97 9.90 9.52
CA ILE A 253 -12.88 9.12 8.27
C ILE A 253 -14.27 8.61 7.86
N GLU A 254 -15.04 8.09 8.82
CA GLU A 254 -16.35 7.46 8.57
C GLU A 254 -17.53 8.46 8.51
N ARG A 255 -17.27 9.76 8.32
CA ARG A 255 -18.29 10.83 8.41
C ARG A 255 -19.44 10.70 7.40
N LYS A 256 -19.21 10.02 6.28
CA LYS A 256 -20.18 9.85 5.19
C LYS A 256 -20.90 8.51 5.18
N VAL A 257 -20.55 7.59 6.09
CA VAL A 257 -21.12 6.22 6.10
C VAL A 257 -22.63 6.23 6.31
N ASN A 258 -23.14 7.06 7.23
CA ASN A 258 -24.58 7.16 7.48
C ASN A 258 -25.37 7.79 6.32
N ALA A 259 -24.68 8.42 5.36
CA ALA A 259 -25.27 9.02 4.16
C ALA A 259 -25.21 8.07 2.93
N GLY A 260 -25.12 6.76 3.17
CA GLY A 260 -25.02 5.73 2.12
C GLY A 260 -23.59 5.35 1.74
N GLY A 261 -22.57 5.88 2.44
CA GLY A 261 -21.18 5.53 2.21
C GLY A 261 -20.85 4.11 2.71
N THR A 262 -19.77 3.53 2.16
CA THR A 262 -19.30 2.21 2.60
C THR A 262 -18.55 2.30 3.93
N GLY A 263 -18.70 1.30 4.80
CA GLY A 263 -18.03 1.25 6.10
C GLY A 263 -19.00 0.87 7.21
N GLN A 264 -18.59 1.10 8.46
CA GLN A 264 -19.47 0.94 9.61
C GLN A 264 -19.42 2.19 10.46
N ALA A 265 -20.57 2.87 10.59
CA ALA A 265 -20.69 3.98 11.52
C ALA A 265 -20.50 3.45 12.95
N ARG A 266 -19.47 3.96 13.63
CA ARG A 266 -19.21 3.63 15.02
C ARG A 266 -19.73 4.75 15.92
N GLU A 267 -20.27 4.37 17.06
CA GLU A 267 -20.68 5.33 18.08
C GLU A 267 -19.45 6.04 18.63
N ARG A 268 -19.49 7.37 18.72
CA ARG A 268 -18.40 8.15 19.29
C ARG A 268 -18.44 8.07 20.81
N VAL A 269 -17.43 7.45 21.39
CA VAL A 269 -17.23 7.45 22.84
C VAL A 269 -16.51 8.74 23.24
N PRO A 270 -17.06 9.56 24.16
CA PRO A 270 -16.40 10.78 24.62
C PRO A 270 -14.96 10.52 25.11
N GLY A 271 -14.02 11.37 24.69
CA GLY A 271 -12.60 11.23 25.04
C GLY A 271 -11.81 10.23 24.18
N THR A 272 -12.43 9.62 23.17
CA THR A 272 -11.76 8.74 22.20
C THR A 272 -11.91 9.22 20.77
N VAL A 273 -11.12 8.62 19.88
CA VAL A 273 -11.28 8.74 18.43
C VAL A 273 -11.71 7.41 17.82
N ASP A 274 -12.36 7.45 16.66
CA ASP A 274 -12.61 6.24 15.88
C ASP A 274 -11.35 5.83 15.13
N CYS A 275 -10.98 4.55 15.23
CA CYS A 275 -9.75 4.04 14.66
C CYS A 275 -9.98 2.61 14.14
N SER A 276 -9.93 2.46 12.82
CA SER A 276 -9.94 1.15 12.18
C SER A 276 -8.61 0.42 12.43
N PHE A 277 -8.64 -0.91 12.55
CA PHE A 277 -7.42 -1.67 12.83
C PHE A 277 -6.44 -1.67 11.66
N GLY A 278 -6.94 -1.68 10.44
CA GLY A 278 -6.10 -1.73 9.25
C GLY A 278 -5.69 -0.37 8.73
N THR A 279 -6.64 0.35 8.14
CA THR A 279 -6.39 1.62 7.43
C THR A 279 -5.95 2.78 8.34
N SER A 280 -6.12 2.66 9.66
CA SER A 280 -5.67 3.66 10.65
C SER A 280 -4.57 3.09 11.54
N TRP A 281 -4.90 2.25 12.51
CA TRP A 281 -3.93 1.75 13.49
C TRP A 281 -2.76 1.00 12.85
N GLY A 282 -3.03 0.18 11.83
CA GLY A 282 -2.01 -0.51 11.03
C GLY A 282 -1.02 0.44 10.33
N SER A 283 -1.43 1.68 10.03
CA SER A 283 -0.55 2.72 9.52
C SER A 283 0.29 3.38 10.62
N PHE A 284 -0.30 3.58 11.81
CA PHE A 284 0.40 4.17 12.96
C PHE A 284 1.46 3.23 13.55
N ILE A 285 1.21 1.92 13.59
CA ILE A 285 2.21 0.95 14.08
C ILE A 285 3.49 1.02 13.26
N ALA A 286 3.42 1.31 11.95
CA ALA A 286 4.60 1.44 11.11
C ALA A 286 5.47 2.62 11.57
N ALA A 287 4.85 3.77 11.86
CA ALA A 287 5.57 4.95 12.34
C ALA A 287 6.19 4.73 13.73
N TRP A 288 5.42 4.17 14.67
CA TRP A 288 5.93 3.86 16.01
C TRP A 288 7.04 2.80 15.97
N TYR A 289 6.89 1.77 15.15
CA TYR A 289 7.90 0.72 15.01
C TYR A 289 9.19 1.29 14.44
N THR A 290 9.10 2.07 13.36
CA THR A 290 10.27 2.73 12.77
C THR A 290 10.97 3.67 13.75
N GLU A 291 10.21 4.47 14.52
CA GLU A 291 10.85 5.36 15.50
C GLU A 291 11.47 4.58 16.66
N TRP A 292 10.86 3.47 17.09
CA TRP A 292 11.45 2.57 18.07
C TRP A 292 12.78 1.97 17.55
N GLU A 293 12.81 1.45 16.33
CA GLU A 293 14.04 0.92 15.71
C GLU A 293 15.15 1.96 15.63
N ARG A 294 14.81 3.20 15.24
CA ARG A 294 15.79 4.28 15.02
C ARG A 294 16.36 4.86 16.31
N THR A 295 15.61 4.82 17.41
CA THR A 295 15.94 5.56 18.64
C THR A 295 16.13 4.68 19.86
N GLY A 296 15.58 3.46 19.87
CA GLY A 296 15.50 2.62 21.05
C GLY A 296 14.48 3.09 22.11
N ASP A 297 13.72 4.17 21.86
CA ASP A 297 12.70 4.67 22.80
C ASP A 297 11.55 3.67 22.93
N THR A 298 11.50 2.97 24.07
CA THR A 298 10.52 1.92 24.32
C THR A 298 9.09 2.44 24.49
N ARG A 299 8.87 3.75 24.62
CA ARG A 299 7.51 4.32 24.64
C ARG A 299 6.73 3.93 23.38
N TRP A 300 7.38 3.91 22.23
CA TRP A 300 6.74 3.55 20.96
C TRP A 300 6.42 2.06 20.88
N ARG A 301 7.33 1.20 21.37
CA ARG A 301 7.06 -0.23 21.58
C ARG A 301 5.86 -0.43 22.50
N ASP A 302 5.83 0.24 23.65
CA ASP A 302 4.80 0.07 24.66
C ASP A 302 3.44 0.56 24.13
N ARG A 303 3.42 1.57 23.25
CA ARG A 303 2.23 2.02 22.53
C ARG A 303 1.69 0.96 21.55
N ILE A 304 2.56 0.29 20.80
CA ILE A 304 2.18 -0.86 19.95
C ILE A 304 1.60 -1.99 20.81
N LEU A 305 2.29 -2.34 21.90
CA LEU A 305 1.85 -3.39 22.85
C LEU A 305 0.47 -3.06 23.46
N ASN A 306 0.20 -1.80 23.78
CA ASN A 306 -1.11 -1.38 24.28
C ASN A 306 -2.24 -1.64 23.27
N GLY A 307 -2.01 -1.34 21.99
CA GLY A 307 -2.95 -1.66 20.91
C GLY A 307 -3.15 -3.16 20.75
N MET A 308 -2.06 -3.92 20.61
CA MET A 308 -2.10 -5.39 20.47
C MET A 308 -2.85 -6.06 21.63
N ASN A 309 -2.50 -5.71 22.87
CA ASN A 309 -3.10 -6.32 24.06
C ASN A 309 -4.57 -5.91 24.26
N SER A 310 -5.00 -4.76 23.77
CA SER A 310 -6.41 -4.35 23.85
C SER A 310 -7.25 -4.99 22.75
N ILE A 311 -6.73 -5.11 21.52
CA ILE A 311 -7.37 -5.87 20.43
C ILE A 311 -7.59 -7.34 20.84
N ALA A 312 -6.60 -7.96 21.49
CA ALA A 312 -6.69 -9.35 21.95
C ALA A 312 -7.82 -9.60 22.99
N LYS A 313 -8.33 -8.54 23.63
CA LYS A 313 -9.42 -8.62 24.62
C LYS A 313 -10.81 -8.42 24.02
N LEU A 314 -10.89 -7.97 22.77
CA LEU A 314 -12.16 -7.79 22.08
C LEU A 314 -12.79 -9.14 21.78
N LYS A 315 -14.12 -9.25 21.89
CA LYS A 315 -14.86 -10.50 21.66
C LYS A 315 -14.53 -11.12 20.30
N TYR A 316 -14.43 -10.30 19.25
CA TYR A 316 -14.12 -10.75 17.89
C TYR A 316 -12.67 -10.48 17.46
N GLY A 317 -11.79 -10.01 18.37
CA GLY A 317 -10.41 -9.68 18.04
C GLY A 317 -10.32 -8.77 16.80
N TRP A 318 -9.49 -9.16 15.82
CA TRP A 318 -9.34 -8.46 14.55
C TRP A 318 -10.62 -8.36 13.70
N PHE A 319 -11.56 -9.30 13.85
CA PHE A 319 -12.84 -9.25 13.15
C PHE A 319 -13.80 -8.17 13.67
N ALA A 320 -13.45 -7.47 14.76
CA ALA A 320 -14.16 -6.25 15.16
C ALA A 320 -13.87 -5.07 14.22
N GLY A 321 -12.78 -5.12 13.43
CA GLY A 321 -12.43 -4.15 12.38
C GLY A 321 -12.02 -2.75 12.81
N GLY A 322 -12.39 -2.35 14.02
CA GLY A 322 -12.07 -1.08 14.65
C GLY A 322 -12.74 -0.98 16.01
N ALA A 323 -12.28 -0.07 16.84
CA ALA A 323 -12.87 0.21 18.14
C ALA A 323 -12.51 1.65 18.57
N PRO A 324 -13.26 2.24 19.53
CA PRO A 324 -12.87 3.50 20.14
C PRO A 324 -11.44 3.44 20.67
N PHE A 325 -10.60 4.39 20.26
CA PHE A 325 -9.18 4.43 20.57
C PHE A 325 -8.86 5.60 21.49
N ASP A 326 -8.25 5.30 22.63
CA ASP A 326 -7.75 6.29 23.57
C ASP A 326 -6.35 6.75 23.16
N LEU A 327 -6.25 7.95 22.60
CA LEU A 327 -4.99 8.56 22.15
C LEU A 327 -3.95 8.64 23.26
N LYS A 328 -4.37 8.86 24.52
CA LYS A 328 -3.44 9.02 25.64
C LYS A 328 -2.72 7.72 25.96
N THR A 329 -3.44 6.59 25.96
CA THR A 329 -2.88 5.30 26.36
C THR A 329 -2.48 4.41 25.18
N GLY A 330 -2.98 4.68 23.98
CA GLY A 330 -2.80 3.82 22.81
C GLY A 330 -3.60 2.52 22.90
N LYS A 331 -4.71 2.50 23.65
CA LYS A 331 -5.55 1.32 23.86
C LYS A 331 -6.88 1.46 23.14
N PHE A 332 -7.38 0.34 22.63
CA PHE A 332 -8.76 0.20 22.20
C PHE A 332 -9.66 -0.08 23.40
N LEU A 333 -10.88 0.48 23.35
CA LEU A 333 -11.90 0.36 24.38
C LEU A 333 -13.15 -0.38 23.86
N GLY A 334 -13.99 -0.83 24.78
CA GLY A 334 -15.25 -1.51 24.49
C GLY A 334 -15.12 -3.03 24.40
N ALA A 335 -16.26 -3.68 24.17
CA ALA A 335 -16.34 -5.15 24.14
C ALA A 335 -15.90 -5.75 22.80
N GLY A 336 -15.89 -4.97 21.72
CA GLY A 336 -15.64 -5.46 20.36
C GLY A 336 -16.62 -6.55 19.95
N ASP A 337 -17.90 -6.33 20.25
CA ASP A 337 -19.02 -7.27 20.13
C ASP A 337 -19.76 -7.18 18.79
N LYS A 338 -19.21 -6.43 17.82
CA LYS A 338 -19.71 -6.32 16.46
C LYS A 338 -18.65 -6.81 15.49
N VAL A 339 -19.05 -7.64 14.52
CA VAL A 339 -18.20 -8.02 13.39
C VAL A 339 -18.20 -6.87 12.38
N SER A 340 -17.01 -6.45 11.98
CA SER A 340 -16.79 -5.42 10.97
C SER A 340 -15.57 -5.78 10.14
N ILE A 341 -15.78 -6.21 8.91
CA ILE A 341 -14.70 -6.64 8.04
C ILE A 341 -14.66 -5.70 6.84
N SER A 342 -13.46 -5.24 6.53
CA SER A 342 -13.15 -4.53 5.31
C SER A 342 -11.98 -5.21 4.63
N HIS A 343 -12.11 -5.44 3.33
CA HIS A 343 -11.01 -5.89 2.47
C HIS A 343 -9.80 -4.94 2.48
N LEU A 344 -9.96 -3.71 2.98
CA LEU A 344 -8.88 -2.75 3.12
C LEU A 344 -8.04 -2.96 4.39
N ASN A 345 -8.50 -3.77 5.36
CA ASN A 345 -7.83 -3.82 6.67
C ASN A 345 -6.43 -4.46 6.65
N GLY A 346 -6.15 -5.33 5.67
CA GLY A 346 -4.88 -6.07 5.61
C GLY A 346 -3.87 -5.58 4.58
N VAL A 347 -4.26 -4.66 3.70
CA VAL A 347 -3.62 -4.50 2.39
C VAL A 347 -2.79 -3.23 2.24
N PHE A 348 -2.74 -2.40 3.28
CA PHE A 348 -1.91 -1.19 3.37
C PHE A 348 -0.74 -1.43 4.33
N GLY A 349 0.24 -2.27 3.97
CA GLY A 349 1.45 -2.54 4.78
C GLY A 349 1.21 -3.27 6.12
N VAL A 350 -0.05 -3.51 6.49
CA VAL A 350 -0.43 -4.07 7.79
C VAL A 350 0.12 -5.47 7.96
N TYR A 351 -0.04 -6.33 6.96
CA TYR A 351 0.47 -7.69 6.98
C TYR A 351 1.99 -7.69 7.22
N GLU A 352 2.71 -6.88 6.45
CA GLU A 352 4.16 -6.81 6.45
C GLU A 352 4.70 -6.30 7.79
N MET A 353 4.07 -5.27 8.38
CA MET A 353 4.42 -4.83 9.74
C MET A 353 4.18 -5.91 10.79
N HIS A 354 3.16 -6.75 10.64
CA HIS A 354 2.96 -7.88 11.56
C HIS A 354 4.04 -8.95 11.41
N MET A 355 4.50 -9.21 10.18
CA MET A 355 5.58 -10.16 9.93
C MET A 355 6.89 -9.72 10.58
N GLU A 356 7.16 -8.41 10.64
CA GLU A 356 8.34 -7.87 11.35
C GLU A 356 8.13 -7.84 12.88
N LEU A 357 6.96 -7.43 13.36
CA LEU A 357 6.72 -7.21 14.79
C LEU A 357 6.48 -8.49 15.60
N LEU A 358 5.79 -9.50 15.05
CA LEU A 358 5.42 -10.69 15.79
C LEU A 358 6.62 -11.56 16.24
N PRO A 359 7.71 -11.67 15.46
CA PRO A 359 8.95 -12.28 15.96
C PRO A 359 9.62 -11.51 17.10
N LEU A 360 9.45 -10.18 17.16
CA LEU A 360 10.13 -9.29 18.11
C LEU A 360 9.37 -9.10 19.44
N LEU A 361 8.04 -9.25 19.43
CA LEU A 361 7.17 -8.95 20.56
C LEU A 361 6.57 -10.22 21.19
N ASP A 362 6.62 -10.30 22.52
CA ASP A 362 5.94 -11.35 23.30
C ASP A 362 4.48 -10.96 23.58
N VAL A 363 3.60 -11.30 22.63
CA VAL A 363 2.16 -10.97 22.66
C VAL A 363 1.29 -12.18 22.29
N PRO A 364 1.32 -13.28 23.06
CA PRO A 364 0.69 -14.56 22.68
C PRO A 364 -0.83 -14.45 22.48
N ALA A 365 -1.53 -13.67 23.31
CA ALA A 365 -2.96 -13.44 23.17
C ALA A 365 -3.30 -12.71 21.85
N TYR A 366 -2.45 -11.75 21.46
CA TYR A 366 -2.60 -11.04 20.20
C TYR A 366 -2.28 -11.93 18.99
N LYS A 367 -1.16 -12.68 19.06
CA LYS A 367 -0.78 -13.66 18.02
C LYS A 367 -1.93 -14.60 17.71
N LYS A 368 -2.66 -15.06 18.74
CA LYS A 368 -3.85 -15.90 18.55
C LYS A 368 -4.93 -15.20 17.72
N VAL A 369 -5.36 -13.99 18.07
CA VAL A 369 -6.44 -13.31 17.34
C VAL A 369 -6.03 -12.84 15.95
N TRP A 370 -4.73 -12.56 15.73
CA TRP A 370 -4.18 -12.31 14.40
C TRP A 370 -4.19 -13.59 13.55
N LEU A 371 -3.79 -14.73 14.12
CA LEU A 371 -3.86 -16.02 13.43
C LEU A 371 -5.30 -16.44 13.10
N ASP A 372 -6.25 -16.20 14.01
CA ASP A 372 -7.67 -16.41 13.74
C ASP A 372 -8.11 -15.57 12.52
N TYR A 373 -7.72 -14.29 12.46
CA TYR A 373 -8.00 -13.44 11.29
C TYR A 373 -7.38 -14.00 10.01
N CYS A 374 -6.09 -14.37 10.07
CA CYS A 374 -5.37 -14.90 8.93
C CYS A 374 -5.97 -16.21 8.40
N LYS A 375 -6.38 -17.10 9.30
CA LYS A 375 -7.00 -18.38 8.97
C LYS A 375 -8.40 -18.22 8.41
N TYR A 376 -9.23 -17.36 9.01
CA TYR A 376 -10.67 -17.33 8.71
C TYR A 376 -11.07 -16.30 7.66
N TYR A 377 -10.27 -15.25 7.40
CA TYR A 377 -10.66 -14.19 6.46
C TYR A 377 -11.06 -14.76 5.09
N ASN A 378 -10.23 -15.62 4.48
CA ASN A 378 -10.54 -16.27 3.20
C ASN A 378 -11.26 -17.63 3.33
N ALA A 379 -11.60 -18.06 4.55
CA ALA A 379 -12.24 -19.36 4.75
C ALA A 379 -13.60 -19.45 4.03
N PRO A 380 -14.02 -20.66 3.63
CA PRO A 380 -15.36 -20.91 3.10
C PRO A 380 -16.45 -20.27 3.97
N GLU A 381 -17.54 -19.83 3.34
CA GLU A 381 -18.58 -19.04 4.03
C GLU A 381 -19.13 -19.75 5.27
N ALA A 382 -19.38 -21.06 5.19
CA ALA A 382 -19.87 -21.85 6.31
C ALA A 382 -18.87 -21.90 7.49
N GLU A 383 -17.56 -21.92 7.22
CA GLU A 383 -16.54 -21.98 8.27
C GLU A 383 -16.41 -20.66 9.03
N ILE A 384 -16.35 -19.53 8.30
CA ILE A 384 -16.25 -18.22 8.95
C ILE A 384 -17.57 -17.84 9.64
N GLU A 385 -18.73 -18.23 9.10
CA GLU A 385 -20.02 -18.02 9.76
C GLU A 385 -20.11 -18.82 11.06
N ALA A 386 -19.68 -20.09 11.06
CA ALA A 386 -19.59 -20.88 12.28
C ALA A 386 -18.61 -20.27 13.31
N PHE A 387 -17.49 -19.72 12.86
CA PHE A 387 -16.50 -19.07 13.73
C PHE A 387 -17.02 -17.76 14.34
N LEU A 388 -17.69 -16.91 13.56
CA LEU A 388 -18.15 -15.59 14.00
C LEU A 388 -19.56 -15.61 14.62
N GLY A 389 -20.32 -16.67 14.40
CA GLY A 389 -21.75 -16.76 14.74
C GLY A 389 -22.64 -15.85 13.88
N SER A 390 -22.12 -15.33 12.76
CA SER A 390 -22.86 -14.52 11.81
C SER A 390 -22.17 -14.50 10.45
N LYS A 391 -22.93 -14.33 9.38
CA LYS A 391 -22.39 -14.18 8.03
C LYS A 391 -21.70 -12.81 7.87
N PRO A 392 -20.37 -12.77 7.69
CA PRO A 392 -19.66 -11.50 7.50
C PRO A 392 -19.93 -10.88 6.13
N ARG A 393 -19.86 -9.55 6.05
CA ARG A 393 -19.83 -8.77 4.80
C ARG A 393 -18.47 -8.08 4.63
N GLY A 394 -18.20 -7.55 3.44
CA GLY A 394 -17.03 -6.68 3.21
C GLY A 394 -15.72 -7.39 2.87
N ARG A 395 -15.74 -8.73 2.73
CA ARG A 395 -14.62 -9.54 2.23
C ARG A 395 -14.47 -9.38 0.72
N ASN A 396 -13.25 -9.11 0.27
CA ASN A 396 -12.82 -9.07 -1.13
C ASN A 396 -11.29 -9.24 -1.17
N LEU A 397 -10.66 -9.08 -2.34
CA LEU A 397 -9.21 -9.19 -2.55
C LEU A 397 -8.67 -10.55 -2.08
N ARG A 398 -9.39 -11.64 -2.39
CA ARG A 398 -9.05 -13.01 -1.96
C ARG A 398 -7.60 -13.36 -2.31
N GLU A 399 -7.19 -13.05 -3.54
CA GLU A 399 -5.83 -13.26 -4.04
C GLU A 399 -4.78 -12.52 -3.22
N GLY A 400 -4.98 -11.22 -2.96
CA GLY A 400 -4.10 -10.44 -2.07
C GLY A 400 -4.04 -11.01 -0.65
N HIS A 401 -5.17 -11.49 -0.12
CA HIS A 401 -5.25 -12.07 1.22
C HIS A 401 -4.74 -13.52 1.32
N SER A 402 -4.37 -14.17 0.22
CA SER A 402 -3.73 -15.50 0.25
C SER A 402 -2.48 -15.51 1.14
N ARG A 403 -1.73 -14.39 1.22
CA ARG A 403 -0.57 -14.24 2.10
C ARG A 403 -0.90 -14.38 3.59
N PHE A 404 -2.13 -14.04 3.98
CA PHE A 404 -2.62 -14.25 5.34
C PHE A 404 -2.85 -15.74 5.59
N THR A 405 -3.54 -16.43 4.66
CA THR A 405 -3.74 -17.88 4.76
C THR A 405 -2.40 -18.62 4.77
N ALA A 406 -1.42 -18.21 3.94
CA ALA A 406 -0.09 -18.81 3.91
C ALA A 406 0.69 -18.62 5.22
N TYR A 407 0.59 -17.42 5.82
CA TYR A 407 1.15 -17.19 7.15
C TYR A 407 0.50 -18.11 8.20
N ALA A 408 -0.83 -18.19 8.22
CA ALA A 408 -1.53 -19.11 9.12
C ALA A 408 -1.13 -20.57 8.90
N ALA A 409 -0.97 -20.99 7.64
CA ALA A 409 -0.51 -22.33 7.28
C ALA A 409 0.87 -22.65 7.88
N ARG A 410 1.83 -21.72 7.76
CA ARG A 410 3.17 -21.87 8.34
C ARG A 410 3.12 -21.98 9.87
N GLU A 411 2.47 -21.01 10.53
CA GLU A 411 2.44 -20.94 11.99
C GLU A 411 1.70 -22.12 12.62
N LEU A 412 0.63 -22.60 11.97
CA LEU A 412 -0.16 -23.75 12.43
C LEU A 412 0.38 -25.09 11.92
N LYS A 413 1.39 -25.08 11.03
CA LYS A 413 1.91 -26.27 10.32
C LYS A 413 0.78 -27.05 9.64
N ASP A 414 -0.10 -26.34 8.96
CA ASP A 414 -1.34 -26.87 8.36
C ASP A 414 -1.20 -26.93 6.84
N GLU A 415 -0.97 -28.14 6.32
CA GLU A 415 -0.79 -28.40 4.89
C GLU A 415 -2.07 -28.12 4.08
N ALA A 416 -3.26 -28.30 4.67
CA ALA A 416 -4.52 -28.00 4.01
C ALA A 416 -4.71 -26.49 3.85
N LEU A 417 -4.30 -25.70 4.84
CA LEU A 417 -4.25 -24.24 4.70
C LEU A 417 -3.20 -23.80 3.67
N ALA A 418 -2.03 -24.46 3.60
CA ALA A 418 -1.02 -24.13 2.59
C ALA A 418 -1.54 -24.38 1.17
N LYS A 419 -2.22 -25.50 0.96
CA LYS A 419 -2.95 -25.81 -0.29
C LYS A 419 -3.99 -24.74 -0.60
N ARG A 420 -4.85 -24.40 0.37
CA ARG A 420 -5.89 -23.37 0.20
C ARG A 420 -5.28 -22.00 -0.16
N ALA A 421 -4.19 -21.60 0.47
CA ALA A 421 -3.48 -20.37 0.13
C ALA A 421 -2.94 -20.38 -1.31
N ALA A 422 -2.37 -21.50 -1.77
CA ALA A 422 -1.93 -21.65 -3.15
C ALA A 422 -3.11 -21.52 -4.13
N GLU A 423 -4.23 -22.18 -3.86
CA GLU A 423 -5.46 -22.05 -4.65
C GLU A 423 -6.02 -20.62 -4.63
N GLU A 424 -6.06 -19.96 -3.47
CA GLU A 424 -6.47 -18.56 -3.30
C GLU A 424 -5.64 -17.59 -4.14
N PHE A 425 -4.34 -17.83 -4.23
CA PHE A 425 -3.40 -17.02 -4.99
C PHE A 425 -3.48 -17.29 -6.50
N LEU A 426 -3.58 -18.55 -6.92
CA LEU A 426 -3.47 -18.95 -8.33
C LEU A 426 -4.79 -18.90 -9.08
N SER A 427 -5.94 -19.06 -8.41
CA SER A 427 -7.23 -19.10 -9.09
C SER A 427 -7.65 -17.75 -9.69
N GLY A 428 -7.28 -16.65 -9.02
CA GLY A 428 -7.61 -15.30 -9.45
C GLY A 428 -9.12 -15.10 -9.54
N ASP A 429 -9.81 -15.05 -8.39
CA ASP A 429 -11.27 -15.02 -8.31
C ASP A 429 -11.90 -13.67 -8.67
N ASN A 430 -11.12 -12.67 -9.05
CA ASN A 430 -11.65 -11.39 -9.52
C ASN A 430 -11.85 -11.43 -11.04
N PRO A 431 -13.08 -11.59 -11.56
CA PRO A 431 -13.31 -11.72 -12.99
C PRO A 431 -12.93 -10.45 -13.78
N ARG A 432 -12.76 -9.29 -13.14
CA ARG A 432 -12.32 -8.05 -13.79
C ARG A 432 -10.80 -7.88 -13.83
N TRP A 433 -10.06 -8.49 -12.91
CA TRP A 433 -8.63 -8.24 -12.70
C TRP A 433 -7.83 -9.53 -12.49
N ARG A 434 -8.32 -10.65 -13.03
CA ARG A 434 -7.67 -11.96 -12.89
C ARG A 434 -6.25 -11.88 -13.43
N THR A 435 -5.27 -12.18 -12.58
CA THR A 435 -3.87 -12.15 -13.00
C THR A 435 -3.57 -13.30 -13.94
N ASN A 436 -3.15 -12.98 -15.17
CA ASN A 436 -2.70 -13.95 -16.16
C ASN A 436 -1.20 -14.22 -15.97
N LEU A 437 -0.83 -15.49 -15.76
CA LEU A 437 0.57 -15.92 -15.62
C LEU A 437 1.35 -15.92 -16.95
N LYS A 438 0.67 -15.72 -18.09
CA LYS A 438 1.26 -15.53 -19.43
C LYS A 438 0.85 -14.17 -20.00
N PRO A 439 1.29 -13.07 -19.37
CA PRO A 439 0.87 -11.74 -19.76
C PRO A 439 1.53 -11.30 -21.07
N HIS A 440 0.88 -10.37 -21.78
CA HIS A 440 1.42 -9.74 -22.98
C HIS A 440 0.78 -8.36 -23.15
N THR A 441 1.52 -7.45 -23.78
CA THR A 441 1.00 -6.17 -24.21
C THR A 441 0.49 -6.24 -25.64
N THR A 442 -0.45 -5.36 -25.98
CA THR A 442 -0.89 -5.10 -27.35
C THR A 442 -0.40 -3.73 -27.79
N ARG A 443 0.21 -3.65 -28.98
CA ARG A 443 0.63 -2.38 -29.58
C ARG A 443 -0.58 -1.68 -30.22
N ILE A 444 -0.83 -0.43 -29.82
CA ILE A 444 -1.85 0.45 -30.39
C ILE A 444 -1.16 1.63 -31.10
N ALA A 445 -1.66 2.01 -32.28
CA ALA A 445 -1.09 3.05 -33.12
C ALA A 445 -2.12 3.62 -34.11
N GLY A 446 -1.75 4.64 -34.88
CA GLY A 446 -2.62 5.21 -35.92
C GLY A 446 -3.59 6.24 -35.36
N SER A 447 -4.83 6.25 -35.85
CA SER A 447 -5.85 7.25 -35.47
C SER A 447 -6.46 7.03 -34.09
N ASP A 448 -6.23 5.87 -33.46
CA ASP A 448 -6.86 5.51 -32.19
C ASP A 448 -6.16 6.15 -30.99
N VAL A 449 -4.91 6.62 -31.16
CA VAL A 449 -4.07 7.17 -30.09
C VAL A 449 -3.29 8.39 -30.55
N LEU A 450 -2.95 9.27 -29.60
CA LEU A 450 -2.12 10.46 -29.87
C LEU A 450 -0.69 10.09 -30.31
N HIS A 451 -0.14 9.03 -29.71
CA HIS A 451 1.15 8.45 -30.07
C HIS A 451 1.11 6.93 -29.86
N PRO A 452 1.85 6.15 -30.66
CA PRO A 452 1.88 4.70 -30.51
C PRO A 452 2.34 4.25 -29.11
N LEU A 453 1.63 3.27 -28.53
CA LEU A 453 1.86 2.77 -27.18
C LEU A 453 1.59 1.26 -27.08
N ASP A 454 2.15 0.64 -26.04
CA ASP A 454 1.86 -0.74 -25.64
C ASP A 454 0.97 -0.76 -24.38
N GLU A 455 -0.16 -1.46 -24.46
CA GLU A 455 -1.14 -1.55 -23.38
C GLU A 455 -1.44 -2.97 -22.93
N ASP A 456 -1.87 -3.12 -21.68
CA ASP A 456 -2.46 -4.32 -21.10
C ASP A 456 -3.72 -3.89 -20.33
N PRO A 457 -4.91 -3.85 -20.97
CA PRO A 457 -6.12 -3.35 -20.33
C PRO A 457 -6.62 -4.23 -19.18
N ALA A 458 -6.06 -5.43 -19.01
CA ALA A 458 -6.36 -6.31 -17.88
C ALA A 458 -5.60 -5.93 -16.60
N ILE A 459 -4.61 -5.04 -16.69
CA ILE A 459 -3.85 -4.59 -15.52
C ILE A 459 -4.55 -3.41 -14.83
N SER A 460 -4.55 -3.46 -13.50
CA SER A 460 -4.81 -2.31 -12.64
C SER A 460 -3.72 -2.23 -11.58
N THR A 461 -3.50 -1.05 -11.03
CA THR A 461 -2.42 -0.83 -10.04
C THR A 461 -2.72 -1.57 -8.74
N ASN A 462 -3.98 -1.53 -8.30
CA ASN A 462 -4.48 -2.37 -7.21
C ASN A 462 -4.21 -3.86 -7.41
N GLY A 463 -4.53 -4.39 -8.61
CA GLY A 463 -4.33 -5.81 -8.92
C GLY A 463 -2.85 -6.18 -8.94
N ALA A 464 -2.03 -5.39 -9.64
CA ALA A 464 -0.59 -5.61 -9.73
C ALA A 464 0.09 -5.55 -8.35
N ALA A 465 -0.23 -4.54 -7.53
CA ALA A 465 0.35 -4.37 -6.21
C ALA A 465 0.00 -5.54 -5.28
N GLN A 466 -1.29 -5.88 -5.16
CA GLN A 466 -1.71 -6.95 -4.27
C GLN A 466 -1.26 -8.34 -4.74
N TRP A 467 -1.26 -8.59 -6.05
CA TRP A 467 -0.72 -9.84 -6.60
C TRP A 467 0.78 -9.94 -6.35
N GLY A 468 1.55 -8.88 -6.57
CA GLY A 468 3.01 -8.88 -6.33
C GLY A 468 3.39 -9.10 -4.86
N LEU A 469 2.64 -8.50 -3.93
CA LEU A 469 2.81 -8.73 -2.49
C LEU A 469 2.42 -10.15 -2.09
N ALA A 470 1.31 -10.68 -2.63
CA ALA A 470 0.92 -12.07 -2.41
C ALA A 470 1.94 -13.05 -2.99
N ALA A 471 2.45 -12.82 -4.21
CA ALA A 471 3.48 -13.63 -4.84
C ALA A 471 4.74 -13.70 -3.97
N THR A 472 5.19 -12.53 -3.48
CA THR A 472 6.36 -12.41 -2.60
C THR A 472 6.23 -13.27 -1.35
N ALA A 473 5.10 -13.14 -0.63
CA ALA A 473 4.88 -13.86 0.61
C ALA A 473 4.62 -15.37 0.38
N ASN A 474 3.81 -15.73 -0.62
CA ASN A 474 3.51 -17.14 -0.89
C ASN A 474 4.74 -17.92 -1.33
N LEU A 475 5.60 -17.34 -2.18
CA LEU A 475 6.88 -17.95 -2.57
C LEU A 475 7.82 -18.15 -1.37
N ALA A 476 7.77 -17.28 -0.37
CA ALA A 476 8.56 -17.41 0.85
C ALA A 476 7.98 -18.45 1.83
N LEU A 477 6.66 -18.51 1.96
CA LEU A 477 5.98 -19.24 3.03
C LEU A 477 5.54 -20.65 2.65
N ILE A 478 5.07 -20.85 1.43
CA ILE A 478 4.43 -22.10 0.97
C ILE A 478 4.91 -22.58 -0.42
N PRO A 479 6.22 -22.51 -0.75
CA PRO A 479 6.69 -22.80 -2.11
C PRO A 479 6.39 -24.23 -2.58
N GLN A 480 6.33 -25.21 -1.68
CA GLN A 480 5.96 -26.59 -2.03
C GLN A 480 4.48 -26.73 -2.40
N ALA A 481 3.58 -26.01 -1.73
CA ALA A 481 2.15 -26.05 -2.05
C ALA A 481 1.88 -25.39 -3.41
N LEU A 482 2.62 -24.32 -3.74
CA LEU A 482 2.58 -23.71 -5.07
C LEU A 482 2.95 -24.71 -6.16
N ASP A 483 4.01 -25.50 -5.98
CA ASP A 483 4.40 -26.50 -6.97
C ASP A 483 3.35 -27.61 -7.13
N ALA A 484 2.76 -28.05 -6.02
CA ALA A 484 1.77 -29.13 -6.01
C ALA A 484 0.46 -28.73 -6.67
N GLU A 485 -0.03 -27.51 -6.41
CA GLU A 485 -1.33 -27.05 -6.91
C GLU A 485 -1.23 -26.25 -8.23
N GLY A 486 -0.07 -25.68 -8.53
CA GLY A 486 0.12 -24.71 -9.59
C GLY A 486 0.09 -25.23 -11.02
N ALA A 487 0.31 -26.53 -11.22
CA ALA A 487 0.38 -27.12 -12.56
C ALA A 487 -0.92 -26.93 -13.37
N GLY A 488 -2.09 -26.85 -12.70
CA GLY A 488 -3.38 -26.61 -13.35
C GLY A 488 -3.63 -25.15 -13.75
N TYR A 489 -2.76 -24.23 -13.34
CA TYR A 489 -2.91 -22.78 -13.57
C TYR A 489 -1.91 -22.23 -14.59
N LEU A 490 -0.98 -23.06 -15.10
CA LEU A 490 -0.08 -22.76 -16.20
C LEU A 490 -0.77 -23.01 -17.55
#